data_AF-A0AAD8E7W9-F1
#
_entry.id   AF-A0AAD8E7W9-F1
#
_cell.length_a   1.000
_cell.length_b   1.000
_cell.length_c   1.000
_cell.angle_alpha   90.00
_cell.angle_beta   90.00
_cell.angle_gamma   90.00
#
_symmetry.space_group_name_H-M   'P 1'
#
loop_
_entity.id
_entity.type
_entity.pdbx_description
1 polymer ?
#
loop_
_entity_poly.entity_id
_entity_poly.type
_entity_poly.pdbx_seq_one_letter_code
_entity_poly.pdbx_strand_id
1 'polypeptide(L)'
;MDKEEKVVTVNGIGGDETSEAMHEEAVNELVEKMSRLDITDDEEMRGIGEDTGNLSPRRSPKKEEPTCVYHLKRVLWHGKKIPIVTQNENGPCPLIAISNVLLLRGKIFLPQLIEMITAEQLVEYIGDAIISSVPKKLLVVSCISRLLNYEQNVQDAIAVLPKLHTGLDVNVQFTGVTSFEYTSECNVFDLLNITLYHGWVIDPQCPEVVSAIGSLGYNQIVEKIINNKGSNEDELVTEALIAEQFLEKTASQMTYHGLCELHAAMKNEELAVLFRNNHFSTILKHRDELFQLVTDQGFLHETKVVWETLSNIEGDGMFVDGHFITVPPKESTFPMDSDNNEKCCS
;
A
#
# COMPACT_ATOMS: atom_id res chain seq x y z
N MET A 1 -40.97 -50.71 27.19
CA MET A 1 -41.83 -49.68 26.56
C MET A 1 -40.92 -48.89 25.65
N ASP A 2 -40.62 -49.50 24.51
CA ASP A 2 -39.76 -48.97 23.48
C ASP A 2 -40.59 -48.03 22.59
N LYS A 3 -40.04 -46.87 22.23
CA LYS A 3 -40.61 -46.00 21.20
C LYS A 3 -39.60 -45.87 20.07
N GLU A 4 -39.94 -46.52 18.96
CA GLU A 4 -39.31 -46.36 17.64
C GLU A 4 -39.62 -44.98 17.07
N GLU A 5 -38.60 -44.32 16.52
CA GLU A 5 -38.72 -43.08 15.76
C GLU A 5 -38.63 -43.42 14.26
N LYS A 6 -39.69 -43.09 13.52
CA LYS A 6 -39.85 -43.37 12.08
C LYS A 6 -39.04 -42.41 11.23
N VAL A 7 -38.16 -42.96 10.39
CA VAL A 7 -37.55 -42.29 9.25
C VAL A 7 -38.59 -42.16 8.13
N VAL A 8 -38.84 -40.95 7.64
CA VAL A 8 -39.62 -40.70 6.42
C VAL A 8 -38.65 -40.29 5.31
N THR A 9 -38.50 -41.17 4.32
CA THR A 9 -37.83 -40.90 3.03
C THR A 9 -38.82 -40.22 2.09
N VAL A 10 -38.44 -39.07 1.52
CA VAL A 10 -39.12 -38.47 0.36
C VAL A 10 -38.16 -38.51 -0.81
N ASN A 11 -38.48 -39.36 -1.79
CA ASN A 11 -37.84 -39.40 -3.11
C ASN A 11 -38.64 -38.53 -4.09
N GLY A 12 -37.91 -37.76 -4.91
CA GLY A 12 -38.26 -37.52 -6.31
C GLY A 12 -38.76 -36.12 -6.68
N ILE A 13 -37.89 -35.31 -7.28
CA ILE A 13 -38.23 -34.44 -8.42
C ILE A 13 -37.07 -34.58 -9.42
N GLY A 14 -37.39 -35.02 -10.64
CA GLY A 14 -36.44 -35.26 -11.71
C GLY A 14 -35.81 -33.97 -12.22
N GLY A 15 -34.49 -34.01 -12.42
CA GLY A 15 -33.75 -32.98 -13.12
C GLY A 15 -34.06 -33.05 -14.61
N ASP A 16 -34.42 -31.90 -15.16
CA ASP A 16 -34.66 -31.71 -16.58
C ASP A 16 -33.30 -31.60 -17.28
N GLU A 17 -32.86 -32.70 -17.93
CA GLU A 17 -31.59 -32.81 -18.66
C GLU A 17 -31.43 -31.74 -19.76
N THR A 18 -32.51 -31.07 -20.16
CA THR A 18 -32.47 -29.96 -21.13
C THR A 18 -31.93 -28.66 -20.53
N SER A 19 -32.01 -28.47 -19.21
CA SER A 19 -31.49 -27.29 -18.52
C SER A 19 -29.96 -27.34 -18.34
N GLU A 20 -29.38 -28.52 -18.15
CA GLU A 20 -27.92 -28.67 -17.99
C GLU A 20 -27.19 -28.48 -19.32
N ALA A 21 -27.75 -29.00 -20.42
CA ALA A 21 -27.17 -28.84 -21.76
C ALA A 21 -27.14 -27.38 -22.23
N MET A 22 -28.21 -26.61 -21.98
CA MET A 22 -28.23 -25.16 -22.26
C MET A 22 -27.25 -24.38 -21.37
N HIS A 23 -26.97 -24.89 -20.17
CA HIS A 23 -26.06 -24.25 -19.21
C HIS A 23 -24.59 -24.47 -19.59
N GLU A 24 -24.25 -25.67 -20.08
CA GLU A 24 -22.90 -26.02 -20.55
C GLU A 24 -22.56 -25.32 -21.88
N GLU A 25 -23.54 -25.14 -22.76
CA GLU A 25 -23.37 -24.41 -24.02
C GLU A 25 -23.10 -22.91 -23.79
N ALA A 26 -23.81 -22.28 -22.85
CA ALA A 26 -23.59 -20.87 -22.49
C ALA A 26 -22.21 -20.61 -21.83
N VAL A 27 -21.74 -21.57 -21.01
CA VAL A 27 -20.41 -21.50 -20.39
C VAL A 27 -19.31 -21.65 -21.45
N ASN A 28 -19.48 -22.57 -22.40
CA ASN A 28 -18.52 -22.75 -23.50
C ASN A 28 -18.50 -21.54 -24.46
N GLU A 29 -19.64 -20.90 -24.71
CA GLU A 29 -19.70 -19.68 -25.54
C GLU A 29 -18.98 -18.49 -24.87
N LEU A 30 -19.05 -18.38 -23.54
CA LEU A 30 -18.33 -17.37 -22.76
C LEU A 30 -16.81 -17.61 -22.75
N VAL A 31 -16.39 -18.88 -22.62
CA VAL A 31 -14.98 -19.27 -22.68
C VAL A 31 -14.39 -19.02 -24.07
N GLU A 32 -15.13 -19.31 -25.16
CA GLU A 32 -14.70 -18.97 -26.52
C GLU A 32 -14.58 -17.46 -26.74
N LYS A 33 -15.54 -16.66 -26.24
CA LYS A 33 -15.51 -15.18 -26.37
C LYS A 33 -14.31 -14.57 -25.64
N MET A 34 -13.91 -15.12 -24.50
CA MET A 34 -12.71 -14.67 -23.77
C MET A 34 -11.41 -15.08 -24.46
N SER A 35 -11.41 -16.20 -25.20
CA SER A 35 -10.22 -16.63 -25.97
C SER A 35 -9.99 -15.87 -27.28
N ARG A 36 -11.03 -15.17 -27.78
CA ARG A 36 -10.99 -14.39 -29.04
C ARG A 36 -10.59 -12.92 -28.88
N LEU A 37 -10.30 -12.48 -27.66
CA LEU A 37 -9.84 -11.11 -27.37
C LEU A 37 -8.32 -10.95 -27.39
N ASP A 38 -7.59 -12.05 -27.59
CA ASP A 38 -6.17 -12.02 -27.99
C ASP A 38 -6.09 -12.34 -29.49
N ILE A 39 -5.28 -11.57 -30.22
CA ILE A 39 -5.02 -11.58 -31.69
C ILE A 39 -5.80 -10.51 -32.46
N THR A 40 -5.14 -9.37 -32.71
CA THR A 40 -5.12 -8.78 -34.06
C THR A 40 -3.71 -8.31 -34.36
N ASP A 41 -2.99 -9.11 -35.13
CA ASP A 41 -1.80 -8.73 -35.88
C ASP A 41 -2.17 -7.83 -37.08
N ASP A 42 -1.17 -7.03 -37.46
CA ASP A 42 -1.03 -6.27 -38.70
C ASP A 42 -1.33 -7.08 -39.98
N GLU A 43 -2.02 -6.48 -40.97
CA GLU A 43 -1.46 -6.13 -42.29
C GLU A 43 -2.54 -5.84 -43.38
N GLU A 44 -2.19 -4.82 -44.18
CA GLU A 44 -2.54 -4.51 -45.58
C GLU A 44 -4.00 -4.36 -46.05
N MET A 45 -4.32 -3.14 -46.50
CA MET A 45 -5.08 -2.93 -47.74
C MET A 45 -4.49 -1.76 -48.55
N ARG A 46 -4.02 -2.09 -49.76
CA ARG A 46 -3.64 -1.14 -50.82
C ARG A 46 -4.89 -0.63 -51.53
N GLY A 47 -4.96 0.68 -51.80
CA GLY A 47 -5.95 1.29 -52.67
C GLY A 47 -5.51 2.68 -53.13
N ILE A 48 -5.44 2.87 -54.44
CA ILE A 48 -4.93 4.04 -55.19
C ILE A 48 -5.95 5.18 -55.18
N GLY A 49 -5.48 6.43 -55.01
CA GLY A 49 -6.25 7.65 -55.23
C GLY A 49 -5.37 8.91 -55.12
N GLU A 50 -5.55 9.83 -56.06
CA GLU A 50 -4.64 10.92 -56.47
C GLU A 50 -4.58 12.15 -55.55
N ASP A 51 -3.43 12.83 -55.62
CA ASP A 51 -3.15 14.29 -55.57
C ASP A 51 -4.00 15.23 -54.69
N THR A 52 -3.35 15.88 -53.71
CA THR A 52 -3.20 17.35 -53.58
C THR A 52 -2.62 17.71 -52.21
N GLY A 53 -1.67 18.65 -52.20
CA GLY A 53 -0.74 18.87 -51.08
C GLY A 53 -1.30 19.51 -49.81
N ASN A 54 -0.60 19.28 -48.70
CA ASN A 54 -0.39 20.31 -47.67
C ASN A 54 0.81 19.97 -46.77
N LEU A 55 1.79 20.88 -46.70
CA LEU A 55 2.93 20.81 -45.79
C LEU A 55 2.45 21.08 -44.35
N SER A 56 2.56 20.10 -43.46
CA SER A 56 2.40 20.31 -42.00
C SER A 56 3.73 20.11 -41.29
N PRO A 57 4.02 20.88 -40.21
CA PRO A 57 5.35 20.99 -39.64
C PRO A 57 5.74 19.73 -38.86
N ARG A 58 7.02 19.36 -38.96
CA ARG A 58 7.66 18.28 -38.20
C ARG A 58 7.31 18.38 -36.71
N ARG A 59 6.66 17.35 -36.17
CA ARG A 59 6.55 17.14 -34.72
C ARG A 59 7.96 17.09 -34.15
N SER A 60 8.26 18.02 -33.24
CA SER A 60 9.42 17.93 -32.36
C SER A 60 9.35 16.62 -31.56
N PRO A 61 10.49 15.99 -31.23
CA PRO A 61 10.49 14.82 -30.36
C PRO A 61 9.88 15.23 -29.02
N LYS A 62 8.88 14.46 -28.55
CA LYS A 62 8.43 14.53 -27.16
C LYS A 62 9.67 14.28 -26.30
N LYS A 63 9.99 15.21 -25.39
CA LYS A 63 10.97 14.92 -24.33
C LYS A 63 10.45 13.70 -23.59
N GLU A 64 11.19 12.59 -23.64
CA GLU A 64 10.97 11.46 -22.76
C GLU A 64 11.07 11.98 -21.33
N GLU A 65 9.98 11.86 -20.58
CA GLU A 65 10.02 12.15 -19.15
C GLU A 65 11.01 11.16 -18.51
N PRO A 66 11.84 11.60 -17.55
CA PRO A 66 12.81 10.72 -16.93
C PRO A 66 12.07 9.55 -16.28
N THR A 67 12.34 8.34 -16.75
CA THR A 67 11.81 7.12 -16.14
C THR A 67 12.25 7.07 -14.69
N CYS A 68 11.30 6.97 -13.78
CA CYS A 68 11.63 6.89 -12.36
C CYS A 68 12.16 5.50 -12.04
N VAL A 69 13.48 5.40 -11.85
CA VAL A 69 14.19 4.16 -11.57
C VAL A 69 14.54 4.08 -10.08
N TYR A 70 14.28 2.92 -9.48
CA TYR A 70 14.56 2.61 -8.07
C TYR A 70 15.60 1.51 -7.95
N HIS A 71 16.48 1.61 -6.97
CA HIS A 71 17.44 0.56 -6.66
C HIS A 71 16.81 -0.57 -5.84
N LEU A 72 17.33 -1.78 -6.04
CA LEU A 72 16.93 -2.97 -5.31
C LEU A 72 18.01 -3.32 -4.28
N LYS A 73 17.61 -3.35 -3.01
CA LYS A 73 18.44 -3.85 -1.91
C LYS A 73 18.09 -5.29 -1.61
N ARG A 74 19.08 -6.18 -1.54
CA ARG A 74 18.85 -7.59 -1.16
C ARG A 74 18.98 -7.76 0.34
N VAL A 75 17.86 -8.04 1.01
CA VAL A 75 17.79 -8.24 2.46
C VAL A 75 17.57 -9.71 2.79
N LEU A 76 18.00 -10.12 3.98
CA LEU A 76 17.72 -11.46 4.47
C LEU A 76 16.32 -11.49 5.09
N TRP A 77 15.46 -12.37 4.61
CA TRP A 77 14.08 -12.52 5.05
C TRP A 77 13.73 -14.01 5.14
N HIS A 78 13.40 -14.49 6.34
CA HIS A 78 13.18 -15.93 6.64
C HIS A 78 14.24 -16.87 6.02
N GLY A 79 15.52 -16.50 6.13
CA GLY A 79 16.65 -17.29 5.61
C GLY A 79 16.88 -17.19 4.10
N LYS A 80 16.10 -16.39 3.37
CA LYS A 80 16.25 -16.17 1.92
C LYS A 80 16.65 -14.73 1.62
N LYS A 81 17.43 -14.51 0.57
CA LYS A 81 17.74 -13.16 0.07
C LYS A 81 16.60 -12.66 -0.82
N ILE A 82 15.83 -11.70 -0.33
CA ILE A 82 14.69 -11.11 -1.04
C ILE A 82 15.06 -9.67 -1.44
N PRO A 83 14.79 -9.25 -2.69
CA PRO A 83 14.94 -7.86 -3.06
C PRO A 83 13.82 -7.03 -2.43
N ILE A 84 14.17 -5.86 -1.89
CA ILE A 84 13.25 -4.79 -1.55
C ILE A 84 13.60 -3.57 -2.39
N VAL A 85 12.60 -2.77 -2.71
CA VAL A 85 12.73 -1.50 -3.43
C VAL A 85 13.12 -0.42 -2.43
N THR A 86 14.20 0.31 -2.73
CA THR A 86 14.62 1.49 -1.96
C THR A 86 14.05 2.77 -2.55
N GLN A 87 13.89 3.79 -1.73
CA GLN A 87 13.40 5.10 -2.09
C GLN A 87 14.50 6.17 -2.02
N ASN A 88 14.36 7.18 -2.86
CA ASN A 88 15.02 8.48 -2.74
C ASN A 88 14.07 9.48 -2.06
N GLU A 89 14.55 10.67 -1.66
CA GLU A 89 13.78 11.66 -0.89
C GLU A 89 12.43 12.11 -1.51
N ASN A 90 12.21 11.87 -2.81
CA ASN A 90 10.98 12.24 -3.54
C ASN A 90 10.31 11.04 -4.25
N GLY A 91 10.54 9.82 -3.76
CA GLY A 91 10.00 8.60 -4.37
C GLY A 91 8.50 8.39 -4.10
N PRO A 92 7.79 7.60 -4.93
CA PRO A 92 6.42 7.20 -4.71
C PRO A 92 6.33 6.19 -3.56
N CYS A 93 6.39 6.69 -2.32
CA CYS A 93 6.33 5.85 -1.13
C CYS A 93 5.09 4.91 -1.07
N PRO A 94 3.88 5.24 -1.59
CA PRO A 94 2.77 4.27 -1.58
C PRO A 94 3.08 3.05 -2.46
N LEU A 95 3.60 3.30 -3.67
CA LEU A 95 4.00 2.25 -4.61
C LEU A 95 5.06 1.33 -3.98
N ILE A 96 6.12 1.94 -3.42
CA ILE A 96 7.23 1.22 -2.81
C ILE A 96 6.78 0.41 -1.59
N ALA A 97 5.93 0.98 -0.73
CA ALA A 97 5.44 0.29 0.46
C ALA A 97 4.60 -0.95 0.11
N ILE A 98 3.71 -0.84 -0.89
CA ILE A 98 2.91 -1.96 -1.40
C ILE A 98 3.83 -3.02 -2.04
N SER A 99 4.72 -2.61 -2.94
CA SER A 99 5.64 -3.53 -3.62
C SER A 99 6.48 -4.31 -2.62
N ASN A 100 7.02 -3.66 -1.59
CA ASN A 100 7.83 -4.31 -0.57
C ASN A 100 7.04 -5.31 0.27
N VAL A 101 5.79 -5.00 0.64
CA VAL A 101 4.90 -5.98 1.29
C VAL A 101 4.72 -7.22 0.40
N LEU A 102 4.45 -7.03 -0.89
CA LEU A 102 4.22 -8.13 -1.83
C LEU A 102 5.49 -8.95 -2.11
N LEU A 103 6.66 -8.31 -2.19
CA LEU A 103 7.96 -8.97 -2.34
C LEU A 103 8.27 -9.85 -1.11
N LEU A 104 8.11 -9.30 0.09
CA LEU A 104 8.35 -10.03 1.35
C LEU A 104 7.35 -11.16 1.58
N ARG A 105 6.11 -11.01 1.10
CA ARG A 105 5.09 -12.09 1.09
C ARG A 105 5.33 -13.14 0.00
N GLY A 106 6.26 -12.91 -0.94
CA GLY A 106 6.49 -13.78 -2.10
C GLY A 106 5.30 -13.80 -3.07
N LYS A 107 4.63 -12.67 -3.24
CA LYS A 107 3.56 -12.44 -4.23
C LYS A 107 4.10 -11.83 -5.52
N ILE A 108 5.16 -11.03 -5.42
CA ILE A 108 5.95 -10.55 -6.56
C ILE A 108 7.29 -11.26 -6.55
N PHE A 109 7.75 -11.68 -7.74
CA PHE A 109 9.05 -12.32 -7.92
C PHE A 109 9.87 -11.53 -8.93
N LEU A 110 11.04 -11.08 -8.51
CA LEU A 110 11.97 -10.34 -9.35
C LEU A 110 13.17 -11.23 -9.73
N PRO A 111 13.71 -11.12 -10.96
CA PRO A 111 14.91 -11.85 -11.36
C PRO A 111 16.12 -11.58 -10.44
N GLN A 112 17.00 -12.57 -10.30
CA GLN A 112 18.12 -12.48 -9.35
C GLN A 112 19.23 -11.51 -9.78
N LEU A 113 19.30 -11.15 -11.06
CA LEU A 113 20.35 -10.29 -11.61
C LEU A 113 19.93 -8.82 -11.76
N ILE A 114 18.66 -8.49 -11.51
CA ILE A 114 18.23 -7.09 -11.57
C ILE A 114 18.64 -6.36 -10.29
N GLU A 115 19.13 -5.14 -10.45
CA GLU A 115 19.56 -4.23 -9.38
C GLU A 115 18.73 -2.95 -9.35
N MET A 116 17.93 -2.73 -10.39
CA MET A 116 17.07 -1.57 -10.55
C MET A 116 15.72 -2.00 -11.13
N ILE A 117 14.68 -1.22 -10.84
CA ILE A 117 13.31 -1.43 -11.32
C ILE A 117 12.65 -0.07 -11.58
N THR A 118 11.77 0.02 -12.58
CA THR A 118 11.04 1.27 -12.87
C THR A 118 9.68 1.31 -12.16
N ALA A 119 9.12 2.51 -12.01
CA ALA A 119 7.77 2.69 -11.48
C ALA A 119 6.71 1.91 -12.30
N GLU A 120 6.83 1.92 -13.62
CA GLU A 120 5.91 1.24 -14.53
C GLU A 120 5.94 -0.27 -14.31
N GLN A 121 7.13 -0.85 -14.13
CA GLN A 121 7.28 -2.27 -13.80
C GLN A 121 6.65 -2.61 -12.45
N LEU A 122 6.82 -1.77 -11.43
CA LEU A 122 6.19 -1.99 -10.12
C LEU A 122 4.65 -1.94 -10.21
N VAL A 123 4.12 -1.00 -10.99
CA VAL A 123 2.68 -0.89 -11.25
C VAL A 123 2.16 -2.14 -11.97
N GLU A 124 2.88 -2.64 -12.98
CA GLU A 124 2.55 -3.88 -13.70
C GLU A 124 2.50 -5.08 -12.73
N TYR A 125 3.54 -5.27 -11.91
CA TYR A 125 3.57 -6.35 -10.93
C TYR A 125 2.44 -6.26 -9.88
N ILE A 126 2.05 -5.05 -9.47
CA ILE A 126 0.92 -4.85 -8.56
C ILE A 126 -0.40 -5.14 -9.28
N GLY A 127 -0.56 -4.70 -10.53
CA GLY A 127 -1.74 -5.01 -11.35
C GLY A 127 -1.94 -6.51 -11.50
N ASP A 128 -0.88 -7.24 -11.84
CA ASP A 128 -0.89 -8.71 -11.91
C ASP A 128 -1.28 -9.35 -10.57
N ALA A 129 -0.80 -8.80 -9.45
CA ALA A 129 -1.14 -9.30 -8.11
C ALA A 129 -2.62 -9.09 -7.77
N ILE A 130 -3.23 -7.95 -8.17
CA ILE A 130 -4.67 -7.65 -8.00
C ILE A 130 -5.52 -8.57 -8.87
N ILE A 131 -5.12 -8.80 -10.12
CA ILE A 131 -5.85 -9.70 -11.03
C ILE A 131 -5.75 -11.14 -10.52
N SER A 132 -4.60 -11.54 -9.98
CA SER A 132 -4.37 -12.87 -9.43
C SER A 132 -5.00 -13.11 -8.05
N SER A 133 -5.48 -12.07 -7.37
CA SER A 133 -6.10 -12.19 -6.03
C SER A 133 -7.58 -12.59 -6.04
N VAL A 134 -8.17 -12.83 -7.23
CA VAL A 134 -9.58 -13.25 -7.39
C VAL A 134 -9.88 -14.42 -6.45
N PRO A 135 -10.77 -14.25 -5.45
CA PRO A 135 -11.07 -15.32 -4.52
C PRO A 135 -11.72 -16.50 -5.24
N LYS A 136 -11.09 -17.68 -5.20
CA LYS A 136 -11.63 -18.91 -5.81
C LYS A 136 -13.06 -19.26 -5.35
N LYS A 137 -13.46 -18.78 -4.16
CA LYS A 137 -14.80 -18.93 -3.59
C LYS A 137 -15.88 -18.11 -4.31
N LEU A 138 -15.50 -17.07 -5.06
CA LEU A 138 -16.42 -16.26 -5.87
C LEU A 138 -16.76 -16.90 -7.21
N LEU A 139 -16.04 -17.96 -7.61
CA LEU A 139 -16.28 -18.70 -8.86
C LEU A 139 -17.49 -19.67 -8.79
N VAL A 140 -18.30 -19.59 -7.73
CA VAL A 140 -19.53 -20.39 -7.56
C VAL A 140 -20.73 -19.56 -8.03
N VAL A 141 -21.57 -20.15 -8.89
CA VAL A 141 -22.71 -19.51 -9.59
C VAL A 141 -23.69 -18.75 -8.68
N SER A 142 -23.78 -19.10 -7.39
CA SER A 142 -24.63 -18.39 -6.42
C SER A 142 -24.16 -16.99 -6.04
N CYS A 143 -23.03 -16.52 -6.57
CA CYS A 143 -22.36 -15.28 -6.16
C CYS A 143 -22.22 -14.23 -7.29
N ILE A 144 -22.98 -14.30 -8.38
CA ILE A 144 -22.84 -13.36 -9.53
C ILE A 144 -22.80 -11.89 -9.10
N SER A 145 -23.71 -11.43 -8.25
CA SER A 145 -23.69 -10.03 -7.77
C SER A 145 -22.43 -9.67 -6.98
N ARG A 146 -21.86 -10.63 -6.22
CA ARG A 146 -20.60 -10.44 -5.49
C ARG A 146 -19.40 -10.46 -6.44
N LEU A 147 -19.47 -11.23 -7.52
CA LEU A 147 -18.45 -11.26 -8.56
C LEU A 147 -18.42 -9.93 -9.32
N LEU A 148 -19.59 -9.39 -9.69
CA LEU A 148 -19.70 -8.07 -10.34
C LEU A 148 -19.18 -6.94 -9.42
N ASN A 149 -19.46 -6.99 -8.12
CA ASN A 149 -18.89 -6.03 -7.17
C ASN A 149 -17.36 -6.15 -7.09
N TYR A 150 -16.84 -7.38 -7.08
CA TYR A 150 -15.39 -7.61 -7.08
C TYR A 150 -14.75 -7.09 -8.38
N GLU A 151 -15.38 -7.34 -9.52
CA GLU A 151 -14.91 -6.85 -10.83
C GLU A 151 -14.87 -5.31 -10.87
N GLN A 152 -15.90 -4.64 -10.36
CA GLN A 152 -15.90 -3.18 -10.23
C GLN A 152 -14.75 -2.71 -9.33
N ASN A 153 -14.55 -3.35 -8.17
CA ASN A 153 -13.44 -3.00 -7.29
C ASN A 153 -12.08 -3.17 -7.98
N VAL A 154 -11.89 -4.22 -8.78
CA VAL A 154 -10.65 -4.42 -9.55
C VAL A 154 -10.46 -3.31 -10.59
N GLN A 155 -11.52 -2.95 -11.33
CA GLN A 155 -11.47 -1.87 -12.32
C GLN A 155 -11.10 -0.52 -11.66
N ASP A 156 -11.74 -0.20 -10.52
CA ASP A 156 -11.46 1.01 -9.77
C ASP A 156 -10.01 1.05 -9.25
N ALA A 157 -9.50 -0.08 -8.77
CA ALA A 157 -8.12 -0.19 -8.31
C ALA A 157 -7.10 -0.04 -9.44
N ILE A 158 -7.35 -0.65 -10.60
CA ILE A 158 -6.49 -0.51 -11.80
C ILE A 158 -6.43 0.96 -12.24
N ALA A 159 -7.56 1.67 -12.21
CA ALA A 159 -7.62 3.09 -12.55
C ALA A 159 -6.82 3.98 -11.58
N VAL A 160 -6.62 3.54 -10.33
CA VAL A 160 -5.84 4.24 -9.32
C VAL A 160 -4.33 3.97 -9.41
N LEU A 161 -3.89 2.83 -9.96
CA LEU A 161 -2.47 2.44 -9.95
C LEU A 161 -1.50 3.54 -10.44
N PRO A 162 -1.80 4.33 -11.50
CA PRO A 162 -0.92 5.42 -11.90
C PRO A 162 -0.74 6.49 -10.81
N LYS A 163 -1.73 6.72 -9.95
CA LYS A 163 -1.64 7.68 -8.82
C LYS A 163 -0.65 7.22 -7.76
N LEU A 164 -0.43 5.91 -7.59
CA LEU A 164 0.58 5.40 -6.65
C LEU A 164 1.98 5.94 -6.98
N HIS A 165 2.22 6.31 -8.24
CA HIS A 165 3.47 6.91 -8.70
C HIS A 165 3.60 8.40 -8.36
N THR A 166 2.50 9.14 -8.28
CA THR A 166 2.52 10.61 -8.09
C THR A 166 2.15 11.05 -6.68
N GLY A 167 1.49 10.18 -5.92
CA GLY A 167 0.98 10.47 -4.58
C GLY A 167 -0.40 9.85 -4.37
N LEU A 168 -0.61 9.28 -3.19
CA LEU A 168 -1.88 8.67 -2.80
C LEU A 168 -2.53 9.52 -1.72
N ASP A 169 -3.68 10.12 -2.04
CA ASP A 169 -4.44 10.92 -1.09
C ASP A 169 -5.23 10.01 -0.15
N VAL A 170 -4.95 10.14 1.15
CA VAL A 170 -5.69 9.45 2.22
C VAL A 170 -6.18 10.49 3.22
N ASN A 171 -7.41 10.31 3.70
CA ASN A 171 -7.99 11.16 4.74
C ASN A 171 -8.21 10.32 6.00
N VAL A 172 -7.39 10.57 7.02
CA VAL A 172 -7.45 9.84 8.29
C VAL A 172 -8.65 10.30 9.12
N GLN A 173 -9.18 9.39 9.93
CA GLN A 173 -10.10 9.66 11.02
C GLN A 173 -9.39 9.32 12.34
N PHE A 174 -9.50 10.17 13.35
CA PHE A 174 -8.69 10.05 14.56
C PHE A 174 -9.25 9.08 15.61
N THR A 175 -10.20 8.23 15.20
CA THR A 175 -10.98 7.33 16.08
C THR A 175 -10.36 5.95 16.28
N GLY A 176 -9.39 5.57 15.44
CA GLY A 176 -8.70 4.30 15.55
C GLY A 176 -7.67 4.10 14.45
N VAL A 177 -6.80 3.10 14.60
CA VAL A 177 -5.59 2.96 13.75
C VAL A 177 -5.84 2.50 12.31
N THR A 178 -7.04 2.02 11.99
CA THR A 178 -7.45 1.65 10.62
C THR A 178 -8.54 2.58 10.08
N SER A 179 -8.80 3.71 10.75
CA SER A 179 -9.93 4.57 10.43
C SER A 179 -9.52 5.59 9.37
N PHE A 180 -9.89 5.31 8.12
CA PHE A 180 -9.75 6.24 6.99
C PHE A 180 -11.12 6.55 6.40
N GLU A 181 -11.29 7.72 5.79
CA GLU A 181 -12.37 7.93 4.84
C GLU A 181 -12.17 6.97 3.67
N TYR A 182 -13.20 6.18 3.36
CA TYR A 182 -13.10 5.23 2.27
C TYR A 182 -13.06 5.95 0.92
N THR A 183 -11.94 5.81 0.23
CA THR A 183 -11.73 6.33 -1.12
C THR A 183 -11.40 5.19 -2.08
N SER A 184 -11.52 5.41 -3.39
CA SER A 184 -11.14 4.39 -4.38
C SER A 184 -9.63 4.08 -4.30
N GLU A 185 -8.84 5.04 -3.82
CA GLU A 185 -7.41 4.88 -3.53
C GLU A 185 -7.14 3.79 -2.48
N CYS A 186 -8.00 3.67 -1.46
CA CYS A 186 -7.83 2.70 -0.38
C CYS A 186 -8.11 1.25 -0.84
N ASN A 187 -8.95 1.07 -1.87
CA ASN A 187 -9.37 -0.24 -2.36
C ASN A 187 -8.20 -1.09 -2.89
N VAL A 188 -7.10 -0.47 -3.32
CA VAL A 188 -5.87 -1.19 -3.73
C VAL A 188 -5.33 -2.04 -2.56
N PHE A 189 -5.35 -1.51 -1.34
CA PHE A 189 -4.88 -2.22 -0.15
C PHE A 189 -5.79 -3.42 0.17
N ASP A 190 -7.10 -3.24 0.07
CA ASP A 190 -8.09 -4.28 0.33
C ASP A 190 -7.95 -5.47 -0.63
N LEU A 191 -7.84 -5.21 -1.94
CA LEU A 191 -7.67 -6.27 -2.96
C LEU A 191 -6.36 -7.06 -2.78
N LEU A 192 -5.30 -6.37 -2.35
CA LEU A 192 -4.00 -6.99 -2.06
C LEU A 192 -3.93 -7.64 -0.68
N ASN A 193 -5.01 -7.54 0.11
CA ASN A 193 -5.08 -7.98 1.50
C ASN A 193 -3.92 -7.40 2.34
N ILE A 194 -3.65 -6.11 2.16
CA ILE A 194 -2.67 -5.33 2.91
C ILE A 194 -3.47 -4.41 3.82
N THR A 195 -3.30 -4.51 5.13
CA THR A 195 -3.94 -3.55 6.03
C THR A 195 -3.18 -2.23 5.97
N LEU A 196 -3.91 -1.13 5.77
CA LEU A 196 -3.40 0.23 5.90
C LEU A 196 -3.66 0.72 7.31
N TYR A 197 -2.62 1.16 8.01
CA TYR A 197 -2.68 1.71 9.35
C TYR A 197 -2.22 3.18 9.38
N HIS A 198 -2.65 3.92 10.39
CA HIS A 198 -2.03 5.16 10.85
C HIS A 198 -1.98 5.16 12.38
N GLY A 199 -1.13 6.01 12.97
CA GLY A 199 -1.04 6.16 14.43
C GLY A 199 -1.55 7.51 14.94
N TRP A 200 -2.24 8.27 14.10
CA TRP A 200 -2.78 9.58 14.46
C TRP A 200 -4.16 9.43 15.11
N VAL A 201 -4.18 8.96 16.35
CA VAL A 201 -5.41 8.64 17.11
C VAL A 201 -5.52 9.54 18.34
N ILE A 202 -6.72 10.02 18.64
CA ILE A 202 -6.98 10.84 19.84
C ILE A 202 -6.90 9.95 21.07
N ASP A 203 -6.23 10.43 22.13
CA ASP A 203 -6.25 9.76 23.42
C ASP A 203 -7.63 9.95 24.10
N PRO A 204 -8.36 8.86 24.42
CA PRO A 204 -9.63 8.91 25.14
C PRO A 204 -9.53 9.57 26.53
N GLN A 205 -8.33 9.68 27.10
CA GLN A 205 -8.08 10.39 28.36
C GLN A 205 -8.15 11.93 28.22
N CYS A 206 -8.29 12.45 27.00
CA CYS A 206 -8.45 13.87 26.69
C CYS A 206 -9.89 14.18 26.24
N PRO A 207 -10.89 14.19 27.15
CA PRO A 207 -12.31 14.31 26.78
C PRO A 207 -12.64 15.62 26.04
N GLU A 208 -11.91 16.70 26.31
CA GLU A 208 -12.05 17.98 25.61
C GLU A 208 -11.72 17.84 24.11
N VAL A 209 -10.64 17.11 23.78
CA VAL A 209 -10.22 16.85 22.40
C VAL A 209 -11.20 15.89 21.72
N VAL A 210 -11.63 14.84 22.43
CA VAL A 210 -12.63 13.88 21.93
C VAL A 210 -13.94 14.60 21.61
N SER A 211 -14.40 15.51 22.46
CA SER A 211 -15.62 16.28 22.23
C SER A 211 -15.46 17.27 21.07
N ALA A 212 -14.33 17.98 21.00
CA ALA A 212 -14.08 18.97 19.96
C ALA A 212 -13.91 18.34 18.56
N ILE A 213 -13.34 17.14 18.46
CA ILE A 213 -13.08 16.48 17.18
C ILE A 213 -14.20 15.49 16.80
N GLY A 214 -14.71 14.74 17.76
CA GLY A 214 -15.71 13.70 17.52
C GLY A 214 -15.21 12.62 16.54
N SER A 215 -16.00 12.36 15.50
CA SER A 215 -15.70 11.40 14.44
C SER A 215 -15.24 12.07 13.13
N LEU A 216 -14.81 13.33 13.18
CA LEU A 216 -14.41 14.07 11.98
C LEU A 216 -13.06 13.56 11.45
N GLY A 217 -12.94 13.46 10.12
CA GLY A 217 -11.66 13.23 9.45
C GLY A 217 -10.82 14.50 9.36
N TYR A 218 -9.54 14.37 8.98
CA TYR A 218 -8.60 15.50 8.90
C TYR A 218 -9.15 16.68 8.09
N ASN A 219 -9.65 16.43 6.88
CA ASN A 219 -10.20 17.48 6.02
C ASN A 219 -11.35 18.25 6.70
N GLN A 220 -12.25 17.53 7.37
CA GLN A 220 -13.40 18.12 8.06
C GLN A 220 -12.97 18.94 9.28
N ILE A 221 -11.90 18.53 9.98
CA ILE A 221 -11.34 19.32 11.09
C ILE A 221 -10.74 20.62 10.57
N VAL A 222 -9.98 20.58 9.47
CA VAL A 222 -9.38 21.79 8.89
C VAL A 222 -10.49 22.78 8.49
N GLU A 223 -11.55 22.31 7.84
CA GLU A 223 -12.72 23.14 7.52
C GLU A 223 -13.40 23.68 8.78
N LYS A 224 -13.59 22.85 9.82
CA LYS A 224 -14.15 23.26 11.12
C LYS A 224 -13.33 24.39 11.74
N ILE A 225 -12.01 24.28 11.75
CA ILE A 225 -11.11 25.30 12.31
C ILE A 225 -11.28 26.63 11.55
N ILE A 226 -11.23 26.59 10.21
CA ILE A 226 -11.35 27.79 9.37
C ILE A 226 -12.69 28.50 9.58
N ASN A 227 -13.79 27.73 9.63
CA ASN A 227 -15.14 28.29 9.73
C ASN A 227 -15.45 28.83 11.13
N ASN A 228 -14.95 28.18 12.18
CA ASN A 228 -15.39 28.47 13.55
C ASN A 228 -14.46 29.40 14.33
N LYS A 229 -13.20 29.57 13.91
CA LYS A 229 -12.21 30.40 14.64
C LYS A 229 -12.60 31.90 14.73
N GLY A 230 -13.41 32.38 13.78
CA GLY A 230 -13.95 33.74 13.76
C GLY A 230 -15.45 33.83 14.09
N SER A 231 -16.04 32.77 14.67
CA SER A 231 -17.47 32.75 15.01
C SER A 231 -17.80 33.72 16.17
N ASN A 232 -19.07 34.13 16.26
CA ASN A 232 -19.60 34.87 17.41
C ASN A 232 -20.07 33.96 18.55
N GLU A 233 -20.01 32.64 18.36
CA GLU A 233 -20.39 31.64 19.36
C GLU A 233 -19.14 31.11 20.08
N ASP A 234 -19.00 31.41 21.37
CA ASP A 234 -17.83 31.07 22.18
C ASP A 234 -17.52 29.56 22.21
N GLU A 235 -18.56 28.71 22.20
CA GLU A 235 -18.43 27.25 22.16
C GLU A 235 -17.74 26.79 20.87
N LEU A 236 -18.17 27.30 19.71
CA LEU A 236 -17.58 26.97 18.40
C LEU A 236 -16.13 27.42 18.29
N VAL A 237 -15.81 28.61 18.81
CA VAL A 237 -14.43 29.13 18.85
C VAL A 237 -13.57 28.24 19.74
N THR A 238 -14.08 27.83 20.91
CA THR A 238 -13.35 26.97 21.85
C THR A 238 -13.03 25.61 21.23
N GLU A 239 -14.01 24.95 20.61
CA GLU A 239 -13.79 23.67 19.92
C GLU A 239 -12.76 23.79 18.77
N ALA A 240 -12.83 24.88 17.99
CA ALA A 240 -11.88 25.13 16.91
C ALA A 240 -10.44 25.29 17.42
N LEU A 241 -10.25 26.02 18.53
CA LEU A 241 -8.94 26.20 19.15
C LEU A 241 -8.39 24.89 19.73
N ILE A 242 -9.24 24.05 20.33
CA ILE A 242 -8.84 22.73 20.83
C ILE A 242 -8.39 21.83 19.67
N ALA A 243 -9.17 21.81 18.58
CA ALA A 243 -8.84 21.02 17.40
C ALA A 243 -7.54 21.50 16.73
N GLU A 244 -7.34 22.81 16.62
CA GLU A 244 -6.10 23.41 16.09
C GLU A 244 -4.89 23.01 16.96
N GLN A 245 -4.99 23.16 18.28
CA GLN A 245 -3.92 22.76 19.20
C GLN A 245 -3.62 21.26 19.13
N PHE A 246 -4.62 20.41 18.91
CA PHE A 246 -4.40 18.98 18.72
C PHE A 246 -3.56 18.73 17.47
N LEU A 247 -3.93 19.30 16.32
CA LEU A 247 -3.18 19.14 15.07
C LEU A 247 -1.74 19.66 15.20
N GLU A 248 -1.54 20.81 15.86
CA GLU A 248 -0.21 21.37 16.11
C GLU A 248 0.66 20.46 16.99
N LYS A 249 0.11 19.99 18.12
CA LYS A 249 0.84 19.13 19.07
C LYS A 249 1.18 17.75 18.49
N THR A 250 0.40 17.30 17.51
CA THR A 250 0.52 15.95 16.92
C THR A 250 0.93 16.00 15.44
N ALA A 251 1.60 17.07 15.03
CA ALA A 251 2.02 17.31 13.64
C ALA A 251 2.90 16.20 13.03
N SER A 252 3.52 15.33 13.86
CA SER A 252 4.22 14.12 13.41
C SER A 252 3.30 12.99 12.92
N GLN A 253 1.98 13.21 13.00
CA GLN A 253 0.91 12.27 12.62
C GLN A 253 0.99 10.92 13.35
N MET A 254 1.47 10.95 14.59
CA MET A 254 1.60 9.80 15.47
C MET A 254 1.41 10.26 16.91
N THR A 255 0.53 9.58 17.66
CA THR A 255 0.34 9.81 19.10
C THR A 255 0.82 8.60 19.88
N TYR A 256 1.14 8.78 21.18
CA TYR A 256 1.45 7.64 22.05
C TYR A 256 0.28 6.66 22.15
N HIS A 257 -0.95 7.18 22.27
CA HIS A 257 -2.15 6.36 22.27
C HIS A 257 -2.29 5.55 20.98
N GLY A 258 -2.13 6.20 19.82
CA GLY A 258 -2.21 5.54 18.52
C GLY A 258 -1.09 4.52 18.29
N LEU A 259 0.11 4.74 18.82
CA LEU A 259 1.18 3.75 18.79
C LEU A 259 0.85 2.50 19.63
N CYS A 260 0.30 2.69 20.83
CA CYS A 260 -0.16 1.59 21.68
C CYS A 260 -1.33 0.82 21.02
N GLU A 261 -2.29 1.52 20.43
CA GLU A 261 -3.40 0.89 19.73
C GLU A 261 -2.93 0.14 18.48
N LEU A 262 -1.98 0.69 17.73
CA LEU A 262 -1.37 0.04 16.56
C LEU A 262 -0.68 -1.25 16.97
N HIS A 263 0.08 -1.20 18.06
CA HIS A 263 0.72 -2.38 18.64
C HIS A 263 -0.33 -3.44 19.01
N ALA A 264 -1.44 -3.06 19.66
CA ALA A 264 -2.49 -3.99 20.05
C ALA A 264 -3.29 -4.57 18.86
N ALA A 265 -3.56 -3.75 17.83
CA ALA A 265 -4.39 -4.13 16.69
C ALA A 265 -3.66 -5.05 15.70
N MET A 266 -2.37 -4.79 15.47
CA MET A 266 -1.58 -5.51 14.49
C MET A 266 -1.25 -6.93 14.98
N LYS A 267 -1.40 -7.93 14.11
CA LYS A 267 -1.16 -9.33 14.45
C LYS A 267 0.33 -9.64 14.39
N ASN A 268 0.80 -10.56 15.23
CA ASN A 268 2.18 -11.01 15.15
C ASN A 268 2.47 -11.70 13.80
N GLU A 269 3.63 -11.42 13.21
CA GLU A 269 4.08 -11.75 11.85
C GLU A 269 3.27 -11.09 10.70
N GLU A 270 2.47 -10.07 10.99
CA GLU A 270 1.74 -9.33 9.96
C GLU A 270 2.63 -8.32 9.24
N LEU A 271 2.61 -8.32 7.90
CA LEU A 271 3.14 -7.24 7.07
C LEU A 271 2.00 -6.31 6.66
N ALA A 272 2.18 -5.02 6.87
CA ALA A 272 1.18 -3.98 6.61
C ALA A 272 1.84 -2.70 6.08
N VAL A 273 1.02 -1.69 5.79
CA VAL A 273 1.50 -0.34 5.41
C VAL A 273 1.07 0.66 6.47
N LEU A 274 1.99 1.54 6.85
CA LEU A 274 1.76 2.64 7.79
C LEU A 274 1.77 3.97 7.04
N PHE A 275 0.73 4.78 7.21
CA PHE A 275 0.72 6.19 6.85
C PHE A 275 1.12 7.04 8.05
N ARG A 276 2.21 7.81 7.91
CA ARG A 276 2.73 8.73 8.93
C ARG A 276 3.54 9.84 8.27
N ASN A 277 3.32 11.08 8.70
CA ASN A 277 4.02 12.27 8.21
C ASN A 277 4.02 12.39 6.67
N ASN A 278 2.84 12.20 6.06
CA ASN A 278 2.64 12.19 4.60
C ASN A 278 3.48 11.13 3.86
N HIS A 279 3.92 10.08 4.55
CA HIS A 279 4.74 9.01 4.01
C HIS A 279 4.09 7.64 4.26
N PHE A 280 4.28 6.73 3.32
CA PHE A 280 3.83 5.33 3.42
C PHE A 280 5.04 4.42 3.64
N SER A 281 5.01 3.65 4.72
CA SER A 281 6.10 2.74 5.08
C SER A 281 5.60 1.30 5.18
N THR A 282 6.40 0.33 4.75
CA THR A 282 6.15 -1.08 5.08
C THR A 282 6.46 -1.31 6.55
N ILE A 283 5.52 -1.88 7.29
CA ILE A 283 5.69 -2.23 8.71
C ILE A 283 5.46 -3.72 8.95
N LEU A 284 6.05 -4.22 10.03
CA LEU A 284 5.95 -5.59 10.50
C LEU A 284 5.78 -5.61 12.01
N LYS A 285 4.93 -6.51 12.52
CA LYS A 285 4.95 -6.89 13.93
C LYS A 285 5.65 -8.24 14.06
N HIS A 286 6.76 -8.31 14.81
CA HIS A 286 7.50 -9.55 15.02
C HIS A 286 7.83 -9.71 16.50
N ARG A 287 7.51 -10.86 17.09
CA ARG A 287 7.67 -11.15 18.53
C ARG A 287 7.14 -10.05 19.45
N ASP A 288 5.96 -9.54 19.11
CA ASP A 288 5.30 -8.46 19.84
C ASP A 288 6.07 -7.12 19.86
N GLU A 289 6.92 -6.89 18.86
CA GLU A 289 7.56 -5.60 18.61
C GLU A 289 7.20 -5.10 17.21
N LEU A 290 7.09 -3.77 17.05
CA LEU A 290 6.81 -3.13 15.77
C LEU A 290 8.10 -2.70 15.08
N PHE A 291 8.15 -2.92 13.78
CA PHE A 291 9.28 -2.61 12.92
C PHE A 291 8.82 -1.88 11.67
N GLN A 292 9.64 -0.94 11.21
CA GLN A 292 9.51 -0.27 9.92
C GLN A 292 10.64 -0.73 9.00
N LEU A 293 10.32 -1.04 7.74
CA LEU A 293 11.32 -1.44 6.76
C LEU A 293 12.18 -0.23 6.38
N VAL A 294 13.50 -0.39 6.41
CA VAL A 294 14.44 0.67 6.00
C VAL A 294 14.54 0.68 4.49
N THR A 295 13.83 1.62 3.86
CA THR A 295 13.79 1.80 2.41
C THR A 295 14.70 2.91 1.91
N ASP A 296 15.28 3.74 2.77
CA ASP A 296 16.16 4.84 2.37
C ASP A 296 17.39 4.32 1.57
N GLN A 297 17.60 4.89 0.39
CA GLN A 297 18.66 4.48 -0.54
C GLN A 297 20.08 4.72 0.02
N GLY A 298 20.27 5.61 0.99
CA GLY A 298 21.52 5.77 1.72
C GLY A 298 21.99 4.49 2.43
N PHE A 299 21.07 3.59 2.75
CA PHE A 299 21.37 2.26 3.31
C PHE A 299 21.45 1.15 2.27
N LEU A 300 21.49 1.44 0.97
CA LEU A 300 21.49 0.44 -0.12
C LEU A 300 22.55 -0.65 0.08
N HIS A 301 23.76 -0.26 0.48
CA HIS A 301 24.89 -1.19 0.68
C HIS A 301 25.00 -1.74 2.12
N GLU A 302 24.18 -1.26 3.05
CA GLU A 302 24.14 -1.72 4.44
C GLU A 302 23.27 -2.97 4.57
N THR A 303 23.82 -4.13 4.20
CA THR A 303 23.10 -5.42 4.20
C THR A 303 22.56 -5.84 5.56
N LYS A 304 23.14 -5.33 6.65
CA LYS A 304 22.68 -5.58 8.02
C LYS A 304 21.58 -4.64 8.48
N VAL A 305 21.38 -3.50 7.85
CA VAL A 305 20.30 -2.57 8.22
C VAL A 305 19.07 -2.94 7.40
N VAL A 306 18.09 -3.59 7.99
CA VAL A 306 16.88 -4.05 7.26
C VAL A 306 15.63 -3.39 7.83
N TRP A 307 15.51 -3.41 9.15
CA TRP A 307 14.38 -2.86 9.86
C TRP A 307 14.84 -1.81 10.87
N GLU A 308 13.93 -0.93 11.24
CA GLU A 308 14.06 0.04 12.32
C GLU A 308 12.93 -0.21 13.32
N THR A 309 13.23 -0.19 14.62
CA THR A 309 12.20 -0.37 15.65
C THR A 309 11.25 0.82 15.69
N LEU A 310 9.94 0.56 15.68
CA LEU A 310 8.90 1.58 15.87
C LEU A 310 8.39 1.53 17.32
N SER A 311 9.22 2.04 18.25
CA SER A 311 8.95 1.98 19.70
C SER A 311 8.48 3.32 20.28
N ASN A 312 8.63 4.42 19.56
CA ASN A 312 8.23 5.76 19.99
C ASN A 312 7.80 6.66 18.81
N ILE A 313 7.44 7.90 19.14
CA ILE A 313 6.97 8.91 18.19
C ILE A 313 8.07 9.86 17.70
N GLU A 314 9.28 9.76 18.24
CA GLU A 314 10.39 10.70 18.03
C GLU A 314 11.29 10.29 16.86
N GLY A 315 11.28 9.00 16.49
CA GLY A 315 12.03 8.51 15.33
C GLY A 315 13.49 8.20 15.62
N ASP A 316 13.84 7.93 16.87
CA ASP A 316 15.15 7.42 17.31
C ASP A 316 15.14 5.88 17.44
N GLY A 317 14.53 5.22 16.46
CA GLY A 317 14.48 3.77 16.39
C GLY A 317 15.87 3.14 16.24
N MET A 318 16.02 1.91 16.72
CA MET A 318 17.25 1.14 16.55
C MET A 318 17.19 0.34 15.25
N PHE A 319 18.26 0.40 14.47
CA PHE A 319 18.40 -0.46 13.29
C PHE A 319 18.67 -1.91 13.68
N VAL A 320 17.98 -2.83 13.01
CA VAL A 320 18.14 -4.28 13.19
C VAL A 320 18.27 -4.98 11.82
N ASP A 321 18.86 -6.17 11.85
CA ASP A 321 19.07 -6.99 10.65
C ASP A 321 17.86 -7.87 10.29
N GLY A 322 18.02 -8.70 9.26
CA GLY A 322 17.00 -9.65 8.82
C GLY A 322 16.63 -10.75 9.83
N HIS A 323 17.36 -10.85 10.95
CA HIS A 323 17.05 -11.70 12.09
C HIS A 323 16.53 -10.91 13.30
N PHE A 324 16.27 -9.61 13.13
CA PHE A 324 15.85 -8.69 14.19
C PHE A 324 16.89 -8.53 15.29
N ILE A 325 18.18 -8.64 14.94
CA ILE A 325 19.30 -8.38 15.85
C ILE A 325 19.80 -6.96 15.62
N THR A 326 19.96 -6.20 16.71
CA THR A 326 20.45 -4.81 16.66
C THR A 326 21.79 -4.69 15.94
N VAL A 327 21.87 -3.73 15.04
CA VAL A 327 23.09 -3.36 14.33
C VAL A 327 23.78 -2.25 15.11
N PRO A 328 25.02 -2.46 15.60
CA PRO A 328 25.75 -1.39 16.27
C PRO A 328 26.07 -0.26 15.27
N PRO A 329 26.10 1.01 15.73
CA PRO A 329 26.56 2.12 14.91
C PRO A 329 27.96 1.83 14.37
N LYS A 330 28.23 2.22 13.11
CA LYS A 330 29.59 2.11 12.57
C LYS A 330 30.53 2.97 13.43
N GLU A 331 31.66 2.40 13.84
CA GLU A 331 32.73 3.17 14.45
C GLU A 331 33.14 4.28 13.48
N SER A 332 33.15 5.53 13.96
CA SER A 332 33.61 6.66 13.17
C SER A 332 35.09 6.46 12.87
N THR A 333 35.41 6.10 11.62
CA THR A 333 36.79 6.11 11.13
C THR A 333 37.21 7.57 10.90
N PHE A 334 37.42 8.32 11.97
CA PHE A 334 38.27 9.50 11.89
C PHE A 334 39.70 8.98 11.75
N PRO A 335 40.45 9.37 10.70
CA PRO A 335 41.88 9.16 10.72
C PRO A 335 42.41 9.91 11.93
N MET A 336 42.88 9.18 12.94
CA MET A 336 43.78 9.76 13.92
C MET A 336 45.03 10.16 13.14
N ASP A 337 45.20 11.46 12.89
CA ASP A 337 46.47 12.04 12.44
C ASP A 337 47.54 11.69 13.48
N SER A 338 48.17 10.55 13.27
CA SER A 338 49.36 10.12 13.94
C SER A 338 50.49 10.35 12.95
N ASP A 339 51.03 11.56 12.98
CA ASP A 339 52.46 11.84 12.82
C ASP A 339 52.69 13.33 12.58
N ASN A 340 53.22 14.01 13.58
CA ASN A 340 54.34 14.94 13.40
C ASN A 340 54.90 15.33 14.76
N ASN A 341 55.65 14.38 15.33
CA ASN A 341 56.68 14.73 16.28
C ASN A 341 58.00 14.22 15.73
N GLU A 342 58.70 15.05 14.94
CA GLU A 342 60.16 15.15 15.02
C GLU A 342 60.75 16.25 14.13
N LYS A 343 61.65 17.03 14.76
CA LYS A 343 62.78 17.78 14.19
C LYS A 343 62.49 19.12 13.50
N CYS A 344 62.78 20.19 14.23
CA CYS A 344 63.99 20.97 13.92
C CYS A 344 64.45 21.79 15.15
N CYS A 345 65.59 21.41 15.72
CA CYS A 345 66.44 22.30 16.50
C CYS A 345 67.19 23.22 15.53
N SER A 346 67.24 24.52 15.81
CA SER A 346 68.43 25.40 15.79
C SER A 346 68.01 26.83 16.12
#